data_AF-A0A5C7A6A3-F1
#
_entry.id   AF-A0A5C7A6A3-F1
#
_cell.length_a   1.000
_cell.length_b   1.000
_cell.length_c   1.000
_cell.angle_alpha   90.00
_cell.angle_beta   90.00
_cell.angle_gamma   90.00
#
_symmetry.space_group_name_H-M   'P 1'
#
loop_
_entity.id
_entity.type
_entity.pdbx_description
1 polymer ?
#
loop_
_entity_poly.entity_id
_entity_poly.type
_entity_poly.pdbx_seq_one_letter_code
_entity_poly.pdbx_strand_id
1 'polypeptide(L)'
;MRFIPIPVRIAGTTGQLPADQTAHLRALFPVSSVTLRSHPTFVSSKVTTLPTTDSGWSDAFGKILGELNDLHRIEGAARQDYYFGFIPKRTWGLAGLGYMPGSSAVGFDMPSAPDTVRDVVAHELGHNFSLPHAACGGAGSPDPNYPYPDANLGKPGRYVWSYLSDVNAFYDPRPTDRHDIMSYCGGTVFSDYNYRRMQTFLTPADTAAAQVKGTAAGADGDRPVATQDVLLVSGSIRGKQVEINPVKTLVARPDASGGAYLLRVQTAGGQIVEQRFTPQSVDHDGELLHFSVLVPKVDNIASISVLSDGATLAQAQARVSNARQKALATGSSRAQVQVKEAGGKATLRWDAEATPFLSVTWTDGTRRLNLAQDLQGGEVMLDTQELPTGGRFEFIVSDGLNAQRVELSR
;
A
#
# COMPACT_ATOMS: atom_id res chain seq x y z
N MET A 1 -8.74 -4.02 -14.19
CA MET A 1 -7.75 -3.68 -13.16
C MET A 1 -6.37 -3.51 -13.79
N ARG A 2 -5.48 -2.73 -13.17
CA ARG A 2 -4.07 -2.67 -13.55
C ARG A 2 -3.24 -3.35 -12.47
N PHE A 3 -2.42 -4.32 -12.85
CA PHE A 3 -1.52 -5.04 -11.97
C PHE A 3 -0.11 -4.45 -12.08
N ILE A 4 0.48 -4.08 -10.94
CA ILE A 4 1.78 -3.44 -10.83
C ILE A 4 2.67 -4.35 -9.96
N PRO A 5 3.38 -5.32 -10.55
CA PRO A 5 4.36 -6.10 -9.82
C PRO A 5 5.62 -5.24 -9.56
N ILE A 6 6.08 -5.25 -8.32
CA ILE A 6 7.17 -4.41 -7.84
C ILE A 6 8.26 -5.30 -7.24
N PRO A 7 9.48 -5.34 -7.82
CA PRO A 7 10.58 -6.03 -7.17
C PRO A 7 11.02 -5.23 -5.94
N VAL A 8 11.01 -5.85 -4.78
CA VAL A 8 11.43 -5.20 -3.52
C VAL A 8 12.88 -5.57 -3.20
N ARG A 9 13.70 -4.58 -2.87
CA ARG A 9 15.10 -4.76 -2.45
C ARG A 9 15.27 -4.55 -0.95
N ILE A 10 15.91 -5.52 -0.31
CA ILE A 10 16.29 -5.54 1.11
C ILE A 10 17.77 -5.89 1.19
N ALA A 11 18.57 -5.09 1.91
CA ALA A 11 19.99 -5.36 2.14
C ALA A 11 20.79 -5.72 0.86
N GLY A 12 20.46 -5.07 -0.28
CA GLY A 12 21.09 -5.34 -1.57
C GLY A 12 20.54 -6.55 -2.35
N THR A 13 19.71 -7.39 -1.73
CA THR A 13 19.03 -8.51 -2.40
C THR A 13 17.69 -8.05 -2.96
N THR A 14 17.43 -8.31 -4.24
CA THR A 14 16.18 -7.92 -4.91
C THR A 14 15.28 -9.14 -5.11
N GLY A 15 13.99 -9.00 -4.78
CA GLY A 15 12.99 -10.01 -5.07
C GLY A 15 12.82 -10.21 -6.57
N GLN A 16 12.71 -11.46 -6.99
CA GLN A 16 12.52 -11.82 -8.39
C GLN A 16 11.06 -11.68 -8.79
N LEU A 17 10.81 -11.03 -9.92
CA LEU A 17 9.48 -11.03 -10.50
C LEU A 17 9.21 -12.38 -11.18
N PRO A 18 8.03 -12.99 -10.99
CA PRO A 18 7.62 -14.16 -11.76
C PRO A 18 7.34 -13.77 -13.22
N ALA A 19 7.07 -14.78 -14.05
CA ALA A 19 6.49 -14.55 -15.37
C ALA A 19 5.16 -13.78 -15.28
N ASP A 20 4.78 -13.09 -16.36
CA ASP A 20 3.55 -12.31 -16.41
C ASP A 20 2.32 -13.14 -16.03
N GLN A 21 1.63 -12.73 -14.96
CA GLN A 21 0.47 -13.43 -14.41
C GLN A 21 -0.87 -12.83 -14.88
N THR A 22 -0.87 -11.79 -15.71
CA THR A 22 -2.11 -11.04 -16.04
C THR A 22 -3.20 -11.90 -16.67
N ALA A 23 -2.85 -12.87 -17.52
CA ALA A 23 -3.81 -13.82 -18.09
C ALA A 23 -4.49 -14.68 -17.00
N HIS A 24 -3.71 -15.16 -16.03
CA HIS A 24 -4.20 -15.95 -14.91
C HIS A 24 -5.09 -15.14 -13.97
N LEU A 25 -4.64 -13.93 -13.59
CA LEU A 25 -5.45 -13.02 -12.76
C LEU A 25 -6.78 -12.69 -13.46
N ARG A 26 -6.77 -12.49 -14.79
CA ARG A 26 -8.00 -12.25 -15.57
C ARG A 26 -8.94 -13.46 -15.55
N ALA A 27 -8.40 -14.67 -15.52
CA ALA A 27 -9.21 -15.88 -15.45
C ALA A 27 -9.89 -16.05 -14.08
N LEU A 28 -9.30 -15.52 -13.01
CA LEU A 28 -9.78 -15.69 -11.63
C LEU A 28 -10.69 -14.56 -11.13
N PHE A 29 -10.43 -13.31 -11.52
CA PHE A 29 -11.12 -12.16 -10.97
C PHE A 29 -12.32 -11.70 -11.82
N PRO A 30 -13.40 -11.18 -11.20
CA PRO A 30 -14.57 -10.63 -11.91
C PRO A 30 -14.29 -9.25 -12.53
N VAL A 31 -13.30 -9.19 -13.44
CA VAL A 31 -12.86 -7.98 -14.15
C VAL A 31 -12.89 -8.20 -15.67
N SER A 32 -13.20 -7.15 -16.42
CA SER A 32 -13.20 -7.23 -17.89
C SER A 32 -11.80 -7.39 -18.50
N SER A 33 -10.80 -6.77 -17.85
CA SER A 33 -9.40 -6.80 -18.27
C SER A 33 -8.42 -6.69 -17.09
N VAL A 34 -7.24 -7.25 -17.28
CA VAL A 34 -6.06 -7.07 -16.44
C VAL A 34 -4.95 -6.54 -17.34
N THR A 35 -4.35 -5.41 -16.98
CA THR A 35 -3.21 -4.83 -17.71
C THR A 35 -1.98 -4.81 -16.82
N LEU A 36 -0.83 -5.18 -17.36
CA LEU A 36 0.45 -5.09 -16.66
C LEU A 36 1.01 -3.66 -16.76
N ARG A 37 1.56 -3.13 -15.65
CA ARG A 37 2.44 -1.97 -15.69
C ARG A 37 3.68 -2.24 -14.85
N SER A 38 4.85 -2.17 -15.47
CA SER A 38 6.12 -2.32 -14.76
C SER A 38 6.38 -1.16 -13.80
N HIS A 39 7.10 -1.44 -12.72
CA HIS A 39 7.60 -0.47 -11.77
C HIS A 39 9.10 -0.75 -11.54
N PRO A 40 9.95 0.29 -11.39
CA PRO A 40 11.34 0.09 -10.98
C PRO A 40 11.48 -0.68 -9.66
N THR A 41 12.68 -1.14 -9.33
CA THR A 41 12.92 -1.78 -8.03
C THR A 41 12.61 -0.80 -6.89
N PHE A 42 11.72 -1.20 -5.98
CA PHE A 42 11.47 -0.48 -4.75
C PHE A 42 12.49 -0.90 -3.68
N VAL A 43 13.20 0.05 -3.08
CA VAL A 43 14.15 -0.23 -2.00
C VAL A 43 13.49 0.08 -0.66
N SER A 44 13.36 -0.91 0.22
CA SER A 44 12.78 -0.69 1.55
C SER A 44 13.71 0.20 2.39
N SER A 45 13.14 1.26 2.95
CA SER A 45 13.80 2.17 3.89
C SER A 45 13.68 1.65 5.33
N LYS A 46 12.65 0.85 5.61
CA LYS A 46 12.36 0.29 6.93
C LYS A 46 12.99 -1.07 7.19
N VAL A 47 13.21 -1.86 6.15
CA VAL A 47 13.81 -3.20 6.23
C VAL A 47 15.17 -3.17 5.55
N THR A 48 16.20 -2.86 6.33
CA THR A 48 17.58 -2.65 5.82
C THR A 48 18.48 -3.88 5.97
N THR A 49 18.02 -4.90 6.71
CA THR A 49 18.70 -6.19 6.89
C THR A 49 17.79 -7.32 6.43
N LEU A 50 18.38 -8.38 5.86
CA LEU A 50 17.60 -9.55 5.44
C LEU A 50 17.20 -10.35 6.69
N PRO A 51 15.91 -10.56 6.97
CA PRO A 51 15.49 -11.33 8.13
C PRO A 51 15.92 -12.80 8.04
N THR A 52 16.22 -13.40 9.20
CA THR A 52 16.65 -14.81 9.32
C THR A 52 15.70 -15.67 10.15
N THR A 53 14.68 -15.06 10.75
CA THR A 53 13.67 -15.74 11.58
C THR A 53 12.27 -15.49 11.03
N ASP A 54 11.32 -16.38 11.34
CA ASP A 54 9.92 -16.22 10.93
C ASP A 54 9.29 -14.94 11.50
N SER A 55 9.62 -14.61 12.75
CA SER A 55 9.16 -13.35 13.37
C SER A 55 9.73 -12.11 12.67
N GLY A 56 11.00 -12.15 12.26
CA GLY A 56 11.62 -11.06 11.50
C GLY A 56 11.02 -10.93 10.10
N TRP A 57 10.65 -12.03 9.45
CA TRP A 57 9.93 -12.00 8.19
C TRP A 57 8.51 -11.44 8.33
N SER A 58 7.78 -11.82 9.37
CA SER A 58 6.45 -11.25 9.65
C SER A 58 6.51 -9.73 9.82
N ASP A 59 7.45 -9.24 10.62
CA ASP A 59 7.69 -7.80 10.78
C ASP A 59 8.09 -7.11 9.46
N ALA A 60 8.95 -7.75 8.65
CA ALA A 60 9.36 -7.22 7.36
C ALA A 60 8.18 -7.11 6.36
N PHE A 61 7.33 -8.12 6.27
CA PHE A 61 6.15 -8.10 5.40
C PHE A 61 5.22 -6.95 5.78
N GLY A 62 4.91 -6.78 7.07
CA GLY A 62 4.10 -5.67 7.55
C GLY A 62 4.71 -4.30 7.22
N LYS A 63 5.99 -4.10 7.52
CA LYS A 63 6.69 -2.83 7.21
C LYS A 63 6.68 -2.50 5.73
N ILE A 64 6.97 -3.47 4.86
CA ILE A 64 7.02 -3.27 3.41
C ILE A 64 5.63 -3.04 2.84
N LEU A 65 4.60 -3.74 3.34
CA LEU A 65 3.20 -3.47 2.96
C LEU A 65 2.78 -2.04 3.32
N GLY A 66 3.24 -1.52 4.46
CA GLY A 66 3.09 -0.11 4.84
C GLY A 66 3.77 0.84 3.85
N GLU A 67 5.02 0.56 3.50
CA GLU A 67 5.78 1.36 2.52
C GLU A 67 5.12 1.36 1.13
N LEU A 68 4.61 0.22 0.65
CA LEU A 68 3.89 0.13 -0.63
C LEU A 68 2.53 0.83 -0.61
N ASN A 69 1.89 0.96 0.55
CA ASN A 69 0.67 1.77 0.68
C ASN A 69 1.00 3.26 0.49
N ASP A 70 2.07 3.72 1.13
CA ASP A 70 2.55 5.09 0.95
C ASP A 70 3.02 5.34 -0.48
N LEU A 71 3.69 4.37 -1.09
CA LEU A 71 4.08 4.40 -2.51
C LEU A 71 2.87 4.66 -3.41
N HIS A 72 1.80 3.87 -3.23
CA HIS A 72 0.53 4.01 -3.96
C HIS A 72 -0.03 5.44 -3.86
N ARG A 73 -0.02 6.01 -2.64
CA ARG A 73 -0.46 7.39 -2.38
C ARG A 73 0.44 8.44 -3.03
N ILE A 74 1.77 8.31 -2.92
CA ILE A 74 2.76 9.27 -3.44
C ILE A 74 2.73 9.33 -4.97
N GLU A 75 2.53 8.19 -5.62
CA GLU A 75 2.40 8.08 -7.07
C GLU A 75 1.03 8.54 -7.58
N GLY A 76 0.08 8.82 -6.69
CA GLY A 76 -1.28 9.18 -7.08
C GLY A 76 -1.97 8.07 -7.85
N ALA A 77 -1.68 6.81 -7.50
CA ALA A 77 -2.21 5.65 -8.21
C ALA A 77 -3.74 5.59 -8.11
N ALA A 78 -4.37 5.09 -9.17
CA ALA A 78 -5.81 4.99 -9.23
C ALA A 78 -6.33 3.88 -8.31
N ARG A 79 -7.62 3.93 -7.94
CA ARG A 79 -8.23 2.88 -7.10
C ARG A 79 -8.16 1.49 -7.73
N GLN A 80 -8.12 1.40 -9.06
CA GLN A 80 -7.98 0.14 -9.81
C GLN A 80 -6.52 -0.28 -10.10
N ASP A 81 -5.54 0.41 -9.51
CA ASP A 81 -4.12 0.07 -9.60
C ASP A 81 -3.72 -0.75 -8.38
N TYR A 82 -3.35 -2.01 -8.59
CA TYR A 82 -3.01 -2.95 -7.53
C TYR A 82 -1.51 -3.19 -7.50
N TYR A 83 -0.88 -2.80 -6.39
CA TYR A 83 0.55 -2.86 -6.17
C TYR A 83 0.87 -4.17 -5.47
N PHE A 84 1.76 -4.97 -6.04
CA PHE A 84 2.21 -6.22 -5.43
C PHE A 84 3.72 -6.25 -5.31
N GLY A 85 4.23 -6.22 -4.08
CA GLY A 85 5.66 -6.31 -3.80
C GLY A 85 6.17 -7.74 -3.75
N PHE A 86 7.15 -8.08 -4.58
CA PHE A 86 7.88 -9.35 -4.50
C PHE A 86 9.11 -9.17 -3.61
N ILE A 87 9.05 -9.76 -2.42
CA ILE A 87 10.07 -9.71 -1.37
C ILE A 87 11.05 -10.89 -1.56
N PRO A 88 12.37 -10.72 -1.38
CA PRO A 88 13.37 -11.78 -1.52
C PRO A 88 13.36 -12.80 -0.36
N LYS A 89 12.19 -13.30 0.03
CA LYS A 89 12.01 -14.41 0.97
C LYS A 89 11.92 -15.72 0.19
N ARG A 90 12.79 -16.68 0.48
CA ARG A 90 12.84 -17.98 -0.24
C ARG A 90 12.72 -19.18 0.69
N THR A 91 11.98 -18.99 1.77
CA THR A 91 11.66 -20.00 2.78
C THR A 91 10.15 -20.10 2.93
N TRP A 92 9.68 -21.26 3.40
CA TRP A 92 8.27 -21.50 3.73
C TRP A 92 7.82 -20.72 4.98
N GLY A 93 6.55 -20.86 5.36
CA GLY A 93 5.89 -20.04 6.39
C GLY A 93 5.04 -18.94 5.76
N LEU A 94 5.00 -17.76 6.38
CA LEU A 94 4.27 -16.60 5.83
C LEU A 94 4.70 -16.35 4.37
N ALA A 95 3.73 -16.32 3.48
CA ALA A 95 3.94 -16.27 2.03
C ALA A 95 3.51 -14.93 1.40
N GLY A 96 2.49 -14.29 1.97
CA GLY A 96 1.94 -13.02 1.53
C GLY A 96 1.32 -12.24 2.69
N LEU A 97 1.08 -10.94 2.46
CA LEU A 97 0.18 -10.09 3.24
C LEU A 97 -0.51 -9.09 2.31
N GLY A 98 -1.79 -8.82 2.57
CA GLY A 98 -2.64 -7.92 1.80
C GLY A 98 -3.62 -7.15 2.67
N TYR A 99 -3.87 -5.89 2.30
CA TYR A 99 -4.95 -5.12 2.94
C TYR A 99 -6.33 -5.66 2.54
N MET A 100 -7.26 -5.65 3.50
CA MET A 100 -8.65 -6.09 3.30
C MET A 100 -9.67 -5.05 3.77
N PRO A 101 -10.35 -4.32 2.86
CA PRO A 101 -10.00 -4.13 1.45
C PRO A 101 -8.78 -3.22 1.27
N GLY A 102 -8.23 -3.17 0.06
CA GLY A 102 -7.13 -2.27 -0.28
C GLY A 102 -6.65 -2.41 -1.72
N SER A 103 -5.47 -1.86 -1.99
CA SER A 103 -4.84 -1.83 -3.32
C SER A 103 -3.35 -2.17 -3.29
N SER A 104 -2.86 -2.64 -2.14
CA SER A 104 -1.47 -3.04 -1.96
C SER A 104 -1.41 -4.40 -1.27
N ALA A 105 -0.46 -5.20 -1.72
CA ALA A 105 -0.12 -6.51 -1.19
C ALA A 105 1.39 -6.75 -1.33
N VAL A 106 1.90 -7.72 -0.58
CA VAL A 106 3.28 -8.20 -0.68
C VAL A 106 3.29 -9.72 -0.64
N GLY A 107 4.27 -10.33 -1.30
CA GLY A 107 4.48 -11.76 -1.29
C GLY A 107 5.94 -12.13 -1.46
N PHE A 108 6.26 -13.39 -1.17
CA PHE A 108 7.59 -13.94 -1.43
C PHE A 108 7.88 -14.10 -2.93
N ASP A 109 9.15 -14.22 -3.32
CA ASP A 109 9.55 -14.39 -4.73
C ASP A 109 9.77 -15.86 -5.15
N MET A 110 9.76 -16.79 -4.18
CA MET A 110 10.11 -18.21 -4.25
C MET A 110 10.23 -18.82 -5.67
N PRO A 111 11.38 -18.66 -6.37
CA PRO A 111 11.51 -19.06 -7.78
C PRO A 111 11.42 -20.57 -8.01
N SER A 112 11.66 -21.38 -6.97
CA SER A 112 11.52 -22.84 -7.00
C SER A 112 10.07 -23.32 -6.97
N ALA A 113 9.10 -22.44 -6.70
CA ALA A 113 7.68 -22.77 -6.59
C ALA A 113 6.81 -21.71 -7.33
N PRO A 114 6.97 -21.55 -8.66
CA PRO A 114 6.34 -20.48 -9.42
C PRO A 114 4.80 -20.54 -9.39
N ASP A 115 4.20 -21.73 -9.38
CA ASP A 115 2.75 -21.89 -9.26
C ASP A 115 2.25 -21.42 -7.88
N THR A 116 3.00 -21.73 -6.81
CA THR A 116 2.65 -21.24 -5.46
C THR A 116 2.76 -19.72 -5.39
N VAL A 117 3.78 -19.11 -5.99
CA VAL A 117 3.89 -17.64 -6.06
C VAL A 117 2.70 -17.04 -6.80
N ARG A 118 2.25 -17.66 -7.90
CA ARG A 118 1.06 -17.22 -8.64
C ARG A 118 -0.21 -17.31 -7.79
N ASP A 119 -0.40 -18.41 -7.06
CA ASP A 119 -1.57 -18.60 -6.23
C ASP A 119 -1.57 -17.65 -5.01
N VAL A 120 -0.40 -17.35 -4.43
CA VAL A 120 -0.23 -16.32 -3.38
C VAL A 120 -0.59 -14.94 -3.93
N VAL A 121 -0.14 -14.56 -5.13
CA VAL A 121 -0.52 -13.28 -5.73
C VAL A 121 -2.04 -13.16 -5.84
N ALA A 122 -2.73 -14.21 -6.29
CA ALA A 122 -4.18 -14.21 -6.38
C ALA A 122 -4.86 -14.20 -4.99
N HIS A 123 -4.30 -14.89 -3.98
CA HIS A 123 -4.76 -14.85 -2.59
C HIS A 123 -4.75 -13.42 -2.03
N GLU A 124 -3.59 -12.74 -2.09
CA GLU A 124 -3.46 -11.39 -1.51
C GLU A 124 -4.27 -10.34 -2.28
N LEU A 125 -4.40 -10.48 -3.59
CA LEU A 125 -5.32 -9.65 -4.37
C LEU A 125 -6.78 -9.94 -4.04
N GLY A 126 -7.12 -11.17 -3.63
CA GLY A 126 -8.41 -11.51 -3.05
C GLY A 126 -8.71 -10.69 -1.78
N HIS A 127 -7.74 -10.54 -0.88
CA HIS A 127 -7.87 -9.63 0.27
C HIS A 127 -8.14 -8.19 -0.17
N ASN A 128 -7.41 -7.69 -1.17
CA ASN A 128 -7.65 -6.35 -1.72
C ASN A 128 -9.09 -6.16 -2.24
N PHE A 129 -9.73 -7.22 -2.72
CA PHE A 129 -11.17 -7.26 -3.08
C PHE A 129 -12.11 -7.58 -1.92
N SER A 130 -11.69 -7.34 -0.68
CA SER A 130 -12.46 -7.49 0.55
C SER A 130 -12.80 -8.94 0.93
N LEU A 131 -12.02 -9.92 0.47
CA LEU A 131 -12.22 -11.32 0.86
C LEU A 131 -11.52 -11.67 2.18
N PRO A 132 -12.24 -12.10 3.22
CA PRO A 132 -11.65 -12.83 4.36
C PRO A 132 -11.24 -14.26 3.97
N HIS A 133 -10.53 -14.95 4.87
CA HIS A 133 -10.16 -16.35 4.65
C HIS A 133 -11.36 -17.30 4.60
N ALA A 134 -11.20 -18.38 3.83
CA ALA A 134 -12.04 -19.56 3.95
C ALA A 134 -11.45 -20.54 4.98
N ALA A 135 -12.30 -21.20 5.77
CA ALA A 135 -11.86 -22.06 6.88
C ALA A 135 -11.28 -23.39 6.40
N CYS A 136 -9.96 -23.45 6.17
CA CYS A 136 -9.16 -24.68 6.01
C CYS A 136 -7.70 -24.41 6.40
N GLY A 137 -6.99 -25.40 6.92
CA GLY A 137 -5.55 -25.32 7.20
C GLY A 137 -5.16 -24.39 8.36
N GLY A 138 -6.10 -24.07 9.25
CA GLY A 138 -5.86 -23.18 10.39
C GLY A 138 -5.80 -21.70 10.03
N ALA A 139 -6.42 -21.29 8.92
CA ALA A 139 -6.51 -19.89 8.52
C ALA A 139 -7.04 -18.99 9.66
N GLY A 140 -6.32 -17.90 9.95
CA GLY A 140 -6.71 -16.95 11.00
C GLY A 140 -7.95 -16.15 10.62
N SER A 141 -8.86 -15.94 11.57
CA SER A 141 -10.10 -15.16 11.39
C SER A 141 -10.89 -15.54 10.13
N PRO A 142 -11.27 -16.82 9.95
CA PRO A 142 -12.02 -17.25 8.77
C PRO A 142 -13.40 -16.59 8.71
N ASP A 143 -13.93 -16.42 7.50
CA ASP A 143 -15.25 -15.87 7.27
C ASP A 143 -16.33 -16.74 7.92
N PRO A 144 -17.04 -16.24 8.94
CA PRO A 144 -18.10 -17.01 9.59
C PRO A 144 -19.28 -17.29 8.64
N ASN A 145 -19.38 -16.57 7.52
CA ASN A 145 -20.45 -16.74 6.54
C ASN A 145 -20.05 -17.64 5.36
N TYR A 146 -18.80 -18.12 5.28
CA TYR A 146 -18.38 -19.00 4.20
C TYR A 146 -19.20 -20.30 4.23
N PRO A 147 -19.95 -20.62 3.17
CA PRO A 147 -21.02 -21.62 3.24
C PRO A 147 -20.54 -23.07 3.09
N TYR A 148 -19.29 -23.28 2.68
CA TYR A 148 -18.77 -24.61 2.34
C TYR A 148 -17.77 -25.07 3.39
N PRO A 149 -18.04 -26.19 4.10
CA PRO A 149 -17.09 -26.73 5.06
C PRO A 149 -15.72 -27.00 4.43
N ASP A 150 -14.67 -26.85 5.23
CA ASP A 150 -13.28 -27.15 4.82
C ASP A 150 -12.81 -26.38 3.57
N ALA A 151 -13.28 -25.14 3.43
CA ALA A 151 -13.04 -24.29 2.26
C ALA A 151 -13.37 -24.94 0.90
N ASN A 152 -14.29 -25.91 0.86
CA ASN A 152 -14.71 -26.53 -0.41
C ASN A 152 -15.23 -25.48 -1.41
N LEU A 153 -15.19 -25.79 -2.71
CA LEU A 153 -15.54 -24.85 -3.79
C LEU A 153 -17.03 -24.76 -4.12
N GLY A 154 -17.87 -25.51 -3.40
CA GLY A 154 -19.30 -25.55 -3.64
C GLY A 154 -20.00 -26.55 -2.72
N LYS A 155 -21.33 -26.61 -2.83
CA LYS A 155 -22.16 -27.55 -2.07
C LYS A 155 -22.44 -28.80 -2.91
N PRO A 156 -22.49 -30.01 -2.32
CA PRO A 156 -22.95 -31.21 -3.03
C PRO A 156 -24.30 -30.97 -3.74
N GLY A 157 -24.33 -31.26 -5.05
CA GLY A 157 -25.49 -31.03 -5.92
C GLY A 157 -25.64 -29.60 -6.47
N ARG A 158 -24.77 -28.66 -6.08
CA ARG A 158 -24.72 -27.28 -6.58
C ARG A 158 -23.27 -26.80 -6.68
N TYR A 159 -22.64 -27.14 -7.79
CA TYR A 159 -21.28 -26.74 -8.12
C TYR A 159 -21.28 -25.75 -9.28
N VAL A 160 -20.34 -24.81 -9.24
CA VAL A 160 -20.06 -23.89 -10.34
C VAL A 160 -18.69 -24.23 -10.88
N TRP A 161 -18.61 -24.55 -12.17
CA TRP A 161 -17.34 -24.83 -12.84
C TRP A 161 -16.70 -23.51 -13.26
N SER A 162 -15.62 -23.13 -12.58
CA SER A 162 -14.82 -21.97 -12.96
C SER A 162 -14.17 -22.23 -14.31
N TYR A 163 -14.36 -21.32 -15.26
CA TYR A 163 -13.70 -21.38 -16.55
C TYR A 163 -12.40 -20.58 -16.49
N LEU A 164 -11.26 -21.27 -16.64
CA LEU A 164 -9.94 -20.68 -16.62
C LEU A 164 -9.51 -20.34 -18.04
N SER A 165 -9.66 -19.06 -18.42
CA SER A 165 -9.43 -18.60 -19.80
C SER A 165 -7.97 -18.63 -20.25
N ASP A 166 -7.03 -18.61 -19.30
CA ASP A 166 -5.59 -18.71 -19.54
C ASP A 166 -5.15 -20.11 -20.00
N VAL A 167 -5.83 -21.14 -19.54
CA VAL A 167 -5.60 -22.55 -19.94
C VAL A 167 -6.73 -23.15 -20.77
N ASN A 168 -7.77 -22.37 -21.07
CA ASN A 168 -8.92 -22.77 -21.88
C ASN A 168 -9.61 -24.05 -21.37
N ALA A 169 -9.82 -24.15 -20.05
CA ALA A 169 -10.38 -25.34 -19.42
C ALA A 169 -11.32 -24.99 -18.25
N PHE A 170 -12.28 -25.88 -17.98
CA PHE A 170 -13.09 -25.82 -16.76
C PHE A 170 -12.35 -26.49 -15.60
N TYR A 171 -12.34 -25.83 -14.45
CA TYR A 171 -11.85 -26.40 -13.20
C TYR A 171 -12.99 -27.17 -12.52
N ASP A 172 -12.79 -28.48 -12.27
CA ASP A 172 -13.78 -29.31 -11.59
C ASP A 172 -13.77 -29.06 -10.06
N PRO A 173 -14.85 -28.48 -9.48
CA PRO A 173 -14.88 -28.13 -8.06
C PRO A 173 -15.33 -29.29 -7.15
N ARG A 174 -15.64 -30.47 -7.70
CA ARG A 174 -16.22 -31.59 -6.95
C ARG A 174 -15.24 -32.35 -6.04
N PRO A 175 -13.97 -32.57 -6.42
CA PRO A 175 -13.00 -33.22 -5.55
C PRO A 175 -12.82 -32.44 -4.24
N THR A 176 -12.88 -33.15 -3.11
CA THR A 176 -12.86 -32.55 -1.76
C THR A 176 -11.45 -32.18 -1.29
N ASP A 177 -10.43 -32.51 -2.07
CA ASP A 177 -9.04 -32.08 -1.91
C ASP A 177 -8.76 -30.76 -2.66
N ARG A 178 -9.80 -30.12 -3.21
CA ARG A 178 -9.73 -28.82 -3.87
C ARG A 178 -10.43 -27.77 -3.03
N HIS A 179 -9.66 -26.76 -2.67
CA HIS A 179 -10.11 -25.72 -1.75
C HIS A 179 -10.14 -24.36 -2.43
N ASP A 180 -10.88 -23.43 -1.83
CA ASP A 180 -10.88 -22.02 -2.19
C ASP A 180 -9.48 -21.43 -1.99
N ILE A 181 -9.07 -20.59 -2.93
CA ILE A 181 -7.77 -19.93 -2.90
C ILE A 181 -7.57 -19.08 -1.63
N MET A 182 -8.63 -18.57 -1.00
CA MET A 182 -8.58 -17.85 0.28
C MET A 182 -8.37 -18.76 1.49
N SER A 183 -8.01 -20.03 1.28
CA SER A 183 -7.73 -20.99 2.34
C SER A 183 -6.24 -21.36 2.42
N TYR A 184 -5.82 -21.94 3.54
CA TYR A 184 -4.44 -22.42 3.72
C TYR A 184 -4.20 -23.85 3.23
N CYS A 185 -5.21 -24.48 2.61
CA CYS A 185 -5.09 -25.85 2.09
C CYS A 185 -4.63 -25.90 0.62
N GLY A 186 -4.16 -24.77 0.07
CA GLY A 186 -3.59 -24.70 -1.28
C GLY A 186 -4.65 -24.69 -2.38
N GLY A 187 -5.50 -23.65 -2.40
CA GLY A 187 -6.51 -23.47 -3.45
C GLY A 187 -5.97 -22.85 -4.73
N THR A 188 -6.54 -23.22 -5.88
CA THR A 188 -6.16 -22.71 -7.21
C THR A 188 -7.20 -21.74 -7.81
N VAL A 189 -8.44 -21.79 -7.30
CA VAL A 189 -9.54 -20.96 -7.79
C VAL A 189 -10.36 -20.42 -6.63
N PHE A 190 -11.09 -19.33 -6.85
CA PHE A 190 -12.12 -18.87 -5.91
C PHE A 190 -13.37 -19.74 -6.04
N SER A 191 -14.03 -20.02 -4.91
CA SER A 191 -15.39 -20.53 -4.88
C SER A 191 -16.37 -19.53 -5.51
N ASP A 192 -17.55 -20.00 -5.90
CA ASP A 192 -18.63 -19.14 -6.39
C ASP A 192 -19.04 -18.07 -5.37
N TYR A 193 -19.00 -18.41 -4.08
CA TYR A 193 -19.26 -17.49 -2.98
C TYR A 193 -18.25 -16.33 -2.97
N ASN A 194 -16.95 -16.62 -2.94
CA ASN A 194 -15.91 -15.58 -2.92
C ASN A 194 -15.86 -14.81 -4.24
N TYR A 195 -16.06 -15.46 -5.38
CA TYR A 195 -16.18 -14.79 -6.68
C TYR A 195 -17.31 -13.76 -6.68
N ARG A 196 -18.50 -14.11 -6.17
CA ARG A 196 -19.63 -13.20 -6.06
C ARG A 196 -19.38 -12.03 -5.10
N ARG A 197 -18.67 -12.29 -3.98
CA ARG A 197 -18.28 -11.21 -3.04
C ARG A 197 -17.37 -10.19 -3.70
N MET A 198 -16.35 -10.64 -4.44
CA MET A 198 -15.49 -9.74 -5.21
C MET A 198 -16.27 -8.96 -6.27
N GLN A 199 -17.18 -9.63 -6.99
CA GLN A 199 -18.02 -8.96 -7.98
C GLN A 199 -18.85 -7.84 -7.34
N THR A 200 -19.47 -8.10 -6.19
CA THR A 200 -20.27 -7.11 -5.45
C THR A 200 -19.40 -5.94 -4.97
N PHE A 201 -18.18 -6.23 -4.50
CA PHE A 201 -17.22 -5.20 -4.09
C PHE A 201 -16.79 -4.29 -5.26
N LEU A 202 -16.59 -4.86 -6.45
CA LEU A 202 -16.20 -4.13 -7.65
C LEU A 202 -17.36 -3.33 -8.29
N THR A 203 -18.60 -3.74 -8.02
CA THR A 203 -19.81 -3.17 -8.62
C THR A 203 -20.82 -2.69 -7.56
N PRO A 204 -20.43 -1.81 -6.62
CA PRO A 204 -21.31 -1.41 -5.52
C PRO A 204 -22.59 -0.70 -6.01
N ALA A 205 -22.57 -0.10 -7.20
CA ALA A 205 -23.75 0.46 -7.86
C ALA A 205 -24.78 -0.63 -8.26
N ASP A 206 -24.34 -1.84 -8.58
CA ASP A 206 -25.22 -2.98 -8.88
C ASP A 206 -25.91 -3.46 -7.59
N THR A 207 -25.23 -3.35 -6.44
CA THR A 207 -25.81 -3.60 -5.11
C THR A 207 -26.90 -2.57 -4.77
N ALA A 208 -26.69 -1.29 -5.11
CA ALA A 208 -27.68 -0.24 -4.94
C ALA A 208 -28.90 -0.43 -5.85
N ALA A 209 -28.69 -0.86 -7.10
CA ALA A 209 -29.78 -1.18 -8.04
C ALA A 209 -30.62 -2.40 -7.60
N ALA A 210 -30.00 -3.40 -6.95
CA ALA A 210 -30.70 -4.56 -6.39
C ALA A 210 -31.53 -4.24 -5.12
N GLN A 211 -31.26 -3.11 -4.45
CA GLN A 211 -31.91 -2.70 -3.19
C GLN A 211 -32.93 -1.56 -3.36
N VAL A 212 -33.27 -1.14 -4.59
CA VAL A 212 -34.36 -0.16 -4.82
C VAL A 212 -35.75 -0.81 -4.69
N LYS A 213 -36.08 -1.21 -3.46
CA LYS A 213 -37.40 -1.08 -2.84
C LYS A 213 -37.17 -0.60 -1.40
N GLY A 214 -36.78 0.66 -1.23
CA GLY A 214 -36.70 1.28 0.09
C GLY A 214 -35.74 2.46 0.16
N THR A 215 -36.31 3.67 0.08
CA THR A 215 -35.80 4.95 0.61
C THR A 215 -34.30 5.20 0.57
N ALA A 216 -33.89 5.98 -0.44
CA ALA A 216 -32.59 6.62 -0.51
C ALA A 216 -32.33 7.50 0.74
N ALA A 217 -31.19 7.27 1.38
CA ALA A 217 -30.60 8.17 2.36
C ALA A 217 -29.17 8.47 1.94
N GLY A 218 -28.90 9.75 1.66
CA GLY A 218 -27.59 10.37 1.83
C GLY A 218 -26.55 10.19 0.72
N ALA A 219 -26.88 10.56 -0.52
CA ALA A 219 -25.84 11.02 -1.44
C ALA A 219 -25.46 12.46 -1.05
N ASP A 220 -24.58 12.60 -0.05
CA ASP A 220 -23.99 13.90 0.26
C ASP A 220 -22.89 14.21 -0.78
N GLY A 221 -23.31 14.96 -1.80
CA GLY A 221 -22.53 16.04 -2.40
C GLY A 221 -21.12 15.73 -2.89
N ASP A 222 -21.01 15.00 -4.01
CA ASP A 222 -19.78 14.93 -4.81
C ASP A 222 -19.57 16.26 -5.57
N ARG A 223 -19.24 17.32 -4.82
CA ARG A 223 -18.52 18.45 -5.40
C ARG A 223 -17.08 17.97 -5.57
N PRO A 224 -16.49 17.99 -6.77
CA PRO A 224 -15.10 17.58 -6.92
C PRO A 224 -14.23 18.50 -6.07
N VAL A 225 -13.75 18.02 -4.92
CA VAL A 225 -12.73 18.70 -4.13
C VAL A 225 -11.51 18.78 -5.03
N ALA A 226 -11.08 20.01 -5.32
CA ALA A 226 -9.91 20.23 -6.15
C ALA A 226 -8.67 19.60 -5.49
N THR A 227 -7.74 19.13 -6.32
CA THR A 227 -6.41 18.76 -5.82
C THR A 227 -5.75 20.00 -5.21
N GLN A 228 -5.12 19.83 -4.05
CA GLN A 228 -4.41 20.88 -3.33
C GLN A 228 -3.15 20.31 -2.68
N ASP A 229 -2.30 21.18 -2.12
CA ASP A 229 -1.21 20.69 -1.27
C ASP A 229 -1.78 20.02 -0.01
N VAL A 230 -1.31 18.81 0.25
CA VAL A 230 -1.69 17.99 1.40
C VAL A 230 -0.46 17.48 2.14
N LEU A 231 -0.67 17.05 3.37
CA LEU A 231 0.27 16.22 4.11
C LEU A 231 -0.18 14.77 4.01
N LEU A 232 0.77 13.88 3.72
CA LEU A 232 0.61 12.46 3.92
C LEU A 232 1.16 12.12 5.30
N VAL A 233 0.26 11.72 6.20
CA VAL A 233 0.62 11.21 7.53
C VAL A 233 0.27 9.73 7.57
N SER A 234 1.30 8.90 7.72
CA SER A 234 1.19 7.45 7.70
C SER A 234 1.92 6.82 8.87
N GLY A 235 1.62 5.55 9.12
CA GLY A 235 2.19 4.85 10.26
C GLY A 235 1.52 3.52 10.56
N SER A 236 1.85 2.98 11.72
CA SER A 236 1.30 1.73 12.24
C SER A 236 0.78 1.92 13.66
N ILE A 237 -0.20 1.10 14.03
CA ILE A 237 -0.80 1.02 15.36
C ILE A 237 -0.73 -0.45 15.78
N ARG A 238 -0.14 -0.72 16.95
CA ARG A 238 -0.16 -2.02 17.62
C ARG A 238 -0.56 -1.83 19.07
N GLY A 239 -1.82 -2.11 19.38
CA GLY A 239 -2.39 -1.78 20.69
C GLY A 239 -2.30 -0.28 21.00
N LYS A 240 -1.51 0.09 22.02
CA LYS A 240 -1.25 1.50 22.38
C LYS A 240 0.02 2.09 21.76
N GLN A 241 0.80 1.28 21.05
CA GLN A 241 1.99 1.76 20.37
C GLN A 241 1.60 2.27 19.00
N VAL A 242 2.01 3.49 18.68
CA VAL A 242 1.84 4.06 17.33
C VAL A 242 3.21 4.51 16.85
N GLU A 243 3.55 4.09 15.64
CA GLU A 243 4.68 4.62 14.88
C GLU A 243 4.13 5.60 13.85
N ILE A 244 4.71 6.80 13.78
CA ILE A 244 4.39 7.79 12.74
C ILE A 244 5.61 7.86 11.80
N ASN A 245 5.38 7.64 10.52
CA ASN A 245 6.39 7.75 9.48
C ASN A 245 6.76 9.22 9.22
N PRO A 246 7.94 9.50 8.64
CA PRO A 246 8.27 10.85 8.20
C PRO A 246 7.17 11.42 7.31
N VAL A 247 6.59 12.53 7.76
CA VAL A 247 5.51 13.21 7.05
C VAL A 247 6.00 13.64 5.67
N LYS A 248 5.14 13.48 4.67
CA LYS A 248 5.40 13.89 3.29
C LYS A 248 4.39 14.95 2.87
N THR A 249 4.70 15.72 1.82
CA THR A 249 3.76 16.67 1.23
C THR A 249 3.71 16.49 -0.29
N LEU A 250 2.49 16.46 -0.82
CA LEU A 250 2.21 16.25 -2.24
C LEU A 250 0.96 17.01 -2.66
N VAL A 251 0.66 17.04 -3.96
CA VAL A 251 -0.63 17.53 -4.48
C VAL A 251 -1.56 16.36 -4.67
N ALA A 252 -2.64 16.34 -3.90
CA ALA A 252 -3.70 15.34 -4.01
C ALA A 252 -5.01 15.89 -3.47
N ARG A 253 -6.06 15.09 -3.51
CA ARG A 253 -7.30 15.38 -2.77
C ARG A 253 -7.11 14.93 -1.32
N PRO A 254 -7.50 15.75 -0.33
CA PRO A 254 -7.60 15.28 1.05
C PRO A 254 -8.56 14.10 1.16
N ASP A 255 -8.30 13.20 2.10
CA ASP A 255 -9.20 12.09 2.36
C ASP A 255 -10.51 12.60 2.99
N ALA A 256 -11.62 11.95 2.66
CA ALA A 256 -12.89 12.22 3.33
C ALA A 256 -12.78 11.84 4.83
N SER A 257 -13.33 12.69 5.70
CA SER A 257 -13.29 12.45 7.14
C SER A 257 -14.34 11.41 7.54
N GLY A 258 -13.90 10.33 8.20
CA GLY A 258 -14.76 9.25 8.67
C GLY A 258 -13.98 8.16 9.39
N GLY A 259 -14.64 7.33 10.20
CA GLY A 259 -13.99 6.29 11.00
C GLY A 259 -13.80 6.67 12.47
N ALA A 260 -13.35 5.69 13.27
CA ALA A 260 -13.28 5.79 14.73
C ALA A 260 -11.98 6.45 15.25
N TYR A 261 -10.91 6.45 14.45
CA TYR A 261 -9.65 7.06 14.82
C TYR A 261 -9.61 8.52 14.39
N LEU A 262 -8.87 9.34 15.14
CA LEU A 262 -8.70 10.76 14.88
C LEU A 262 -7.22 11.08 14.76
N LEU A 263 -6.84 11.65 13.62
CA LEU A 263 -5.56 12.29 13.41
C LEU A 263 -5.70 13.77 13.77
N ARG A 264 -4.90 14.26 14.72
CA ARG A 264 -4.85 15.67 15.12
C ARG A 264 -3.47 16.24 14.80
N VAL A 265 -3.42 17.23 13.92
CA VAL A 265 -2.21 18.00 13.60
C VAL A 265 -2.31 19.37 14.25
N GLN A 266 -1.35 19.71 15.10
CA GLN A 266 -1.30 21.00 15.79
C GLN A 266 -0.05 21.77 15.36
N THR A 267 -0.24 23.02 14.92
CA THR A 267 0.85 23.94 14.56
C THR A 267 1.39 24.69 15.79
N ALA A 268 2.60 25.22 15.69
CA ALA A 268 3.19 26.07 16.72
C ALA A 268 2.39 27.37 16.96
N GLY A 269 1.63 27.83 15.95
CA GLY A 269 0.73 28.98 16.04
C GLY A 269 -0.63 28.66 16.67
N GLY A 270 -0.87 27.43 17.10
CA GLY A 270 -2.11 27.01 17.75
C GLY A 270 -3.23 26.56 16.81
N GLN A 271 -3.04 26.61 15.48
CA GLN A 271 -3.98 26.01 14.53
C GLN A 271 -4.03 24.50 14.72
N ILE A 272 -5.25 23.94 14.72
CA ILE A 272 -5.52 22.51 14.82
C ILE A 272 -6.25 22.04 13.56
N VAL A 273 -5.76 20.96 12.95
CA VAL A 273 -6.45 20.22 11.88
C VAL A 273 -6.77 18.83 12.40
N GLU A 274 -8.03 18.43 12.28
CA GLU A 274 -8.52 17.13 12.72
C GLU A 274 -9.09 16.35 11.53
N GLN A 275 -8.69 15.09 11.40
CA GLN A 275 -9.14 14.19 10.35
C GLN A 275 -9.51 12.85 10.96
N ARG A 276 -10.79 12.43 10.83
CA ARG A 276 -11.17 11.06 11.18
C ARG A 276 -10.74 10.10 10.09
N PHE A 277 -10.25 8.93 10.49
CA PHE A 277 -9.87 7.86 9.58
C PHE A 277 -10.22 6.48 10.14
N THR A 278 -10.29 5.49 9.24
CA THR A 278 -10.31 4.06 9.59
C THR A 278 -8.95 3.49 9.22
N PRO A 279 -8.16 2.97 10.17
CA PRO A 279 -6.92 2.30 9.82
C PRO A 279 -7.21 0.98 9.10
N GLN A 280 -6.27 0.54 8.27
CA GLN A 280 -6.36 -0.68 7.51
C GLN A 280 -5.81 -1.85 8.33
N SER A 281 -6.62 -2.90 8.46
CA SER A 281 -6.16 -4.17 9.00
C SER A 281 -5.25 -4.86 7.99
N VAL A 282 -4.20 -5.49 8.51
CA VAL A 282 -3.39 -6.46 7.78
C VAL A 282 -4.02 -7.83 7.99
N ASP A 283 -4.05 -8.67 6.97
CA ASP A 283 -4.41 -10.07 7.11
C ASP A 283 -3.50 -10.77 8.15
N HIS A 284 -4.04 -11.77 8.84
CA HIS A 284 -3.34 -12.57 9.85
C HIS A 284 -2.81 -11.87 11.12
N ASP A 285 -2.77 -10.54 11.18
CA ASP A 285 -2.37 -9.76 12.35
C ASP A 285 -3.38 -8.65 12.64
N GLY A 286 -4.49 -9.03 13.28
CA GLY A 286 -5.55 -8.09 13.68
C GLY A 286 -5.12 -7.06 14.74
N GLU A 287 -3.93 -7.22 15.33
CA GLU A 287 -3.37 -6.24 16.26
C GLU A 287 -2.57 -5.15 15.54
N LEU A 288 -2.00 -5.47 14.37
CA LEU A 288 -1.30 -4.51 13.53
C LEU A 288 -2.27 -3.83 12.57
N LEU A 289 -2.41 -2.53 12.74
CA LEU A 289 -3.15 -1.68 11.83
C LEU A 289 -2.19 -0.70 11.17
N HIS A 290 -2.38 -0.40 9.89
CA HIS A 290 -1.69 0.67 9.20
C HIS A 290 -2.63 1.84 8.94
N PHE A 291 -2.08 3.04 8.83
CA PHE A 291 -2.82 4.19 8.35
C PHE A 291 -1.97 5.00 7.39
N SER A 292 -2.64 5.64 6.43
CA SER A 292 -2.03 6.50 5.43
C SER A 292 -3.09 7.51 5.02
N VAL A 293 -3.00 8.72 5.59
CA VAL A 293 -4.08 9.71 5.61
C VAL A 293 -3.61 11.00 4.95
N LEU A 294 -4.36 11.49 3.96
CA LEU A 294 -4.13 12.76 3.30
C LEU A 294 -4.94 13.87 3.98
N VAL A 295 -4.27 14.85 4.60
CA VAL A 295 -4.90 16.00 5.25
C VAL A 295 -4.51 17.31 4.59
N PRO A 296 -5.36 18.37 4.63
CA PRO A 296 -4.97 19.69 4.14
C PRO A 296 -3.62 20.15 4.71
N LYS A 297 -2.77 20.72 3.87
CA LYS A 297 -1.44 21.14 4.31
C LYS A 297 -1.50 22.25 5.36
N VAL A 298 -0.69 22.06 6.41
CA VAL A 298 -0.33 23.09 7.39
C VAL A 298 1.18 23.12 7.57
N ASP A 299 1.71 24.31 7.83
CA ASP A 299 3.14 24.51 8.08
C ASP A 299 3.40 24.67 9.58
N ASN A 300 4.68 24.57 9.98
CA ASN A 300 5.13 24.74 11.36
C ASN A 300 4.39 23.84 12.36
N ILE A 301 4.27 22.56 12.01
CA ILE A 301 3.68 21.51 12.85
C ILE A 301 4.51 21.38 14.12
N ALA A 302 3.85 21.54 15.26
CA ALA A 302 4.41 21.35 16.59
C ALA A 302 4.15 19.92 17.10
N SER A 303 2.99 19.33 16.78
CA SER A 303 2.74 17.92 17.09
C SER A 303 1.72 17.27 16.17
N ILE A 304 1.81 15.94 16.09
CA ILE A 304 0.81 15.06 15.45
C ILE A 304 0.39 14.03 16.50
N SER A 305 -0.90 13.87 16.70
CA SER A 305 -1.47 12.89 17.63
C SER A 305 -2.42 11.94 16.91
N VAL A 306 -2.40 10.68 17.32
CA VAL A 306 -3.41 9.67 16.93
C VAL A 306 -4.24 9.35 18.16
N LEU A 307 -5.56 9.50 18.04
CA LEU A 307 -6.51 9.26 19.11
C LEU A 307 -7.50 8.15 18.71
N SER A 308 -7.96 7.41 19.71
CA SER A 308 -9.09 6.46 19.62
C SER A 308 -10.00 6.68 20.82
N ASP A 309 -11.31 6.72 20.61
CA ASP A 309 -12.33 6.93 21.66
C ASP A 309 -12.05 8.16 22.56
N GLY A 310 -11.50 9.22 21.96
CA GLY A 310 -11.15 10.46 22.67
C GLY A 310 -9.85 10.39 23.48
N ALA A 311 -9.21 9.22 23.60
CA ALA A 311 -7.92 9.05 24.26
C ALA A 311 -6.77 9.13 23.24
N THR A 312 -5.71 9.87 23.58
CA THR A 312 -4.48 9.90 22.78
C THR A 312 -3.74 8.57 22.91
N LEU A 313 -3.57 7.87 21.79
CA LEU A 313 -2.74 6.66 21.71
C LEU A 313 -1.26 7.02 21.60
N ALA A 314 -0.94 8.02 20.78
CA ALA A 314 0.42 8.55 20.66
C ALA A 314 0.43 10.01 20.24
N GLN A 315 1.56 10.66 20.52
CA GLN A 315 1.86 12.01 20.09
C GLN A 315 3.32 12.10 19.66
N ALA A 316 3.56 12.46 18.41
CA ALA A 316 4.87 12.88 17.93
C ALA A 316 4.98 14.41 18.07
N GLN A 317 6.08 14.89 18.65
CA GLN A 317 6.37 16.30 18.83
C GLN A 317 7.54 16.72 17.95
N ALA A 318 7.48 17.96 17.44
CA ALA A 318 8.53 18.50 16.60
C ALA A 318 9.82 18.61 17.41
N ARG A 319 10.88 17.95 16.93
CA ARG A 319 12.23 18.19 17.41
C ARG A 319 12.81 19.31 16.58
N VAL A 320 12.88 20.51 17.13
CA VAL A 320 13.50 21.62 16.44
C VAL A 320 15.00 21.40 16.44
N SER A 321 15.59 21.07 15.29
CA SER A 321 17.04 21.01 15.17
C SER A 321 17.63 22.43 15.19
N ASN A 322 18.83 22.58 15.75
CA ASN A 322 19.58 23.85 15.71
C ASN A 322 19.75 24.34 14.26
N ALA A 323 19.89 23.42 13.30
CA ALA A 323 19.97 23.72 11.87
C ALA A 323 18.66 24.34 11.33
N ARG A 324 17.49 23.79 11.70
CA ARG A 324 16.19 24.36 11.31
C ARG A 324 15.95 25.73 11.94
N GLN A 325 16.32 25.92 13.21
CA GLN A 325 16.32 27.24 13.86
C GLN A 325 17.18 28.24 13.11
N LYS A 326 18.39 27.83 12.72
CA LYS A 326 19.33 28.68 11.98
C LYS A 326 18.81 29.01 10.57
N ALA A 327 18.22 28.06 9.86
CA ALA A 327 17.63 28.28 8.54
C ALA A 327 16.43 29.24 8.59
N LEU A 328 15.56 29.09 9.59
CA LEU A 328 14.46 30.03 9.85
C LEU A 328 14.98 31.43 10.21
N ALA A 329 16.06 31.50 10.99
CA ALA A 329 16.68 32.78 11.39
C ALA A 329 17.42 33.49 10.25
N THR A 330 17.98 32.76 9.27
CA THR A 330 18.62 33.33 8.08
C THR A 330 17.64 33.66 6.95
N GLY A 331 16.33 33.44 7.15
CA GLY A 331 15.32 33.64 6.10
C GLY A 331 15.38 32.62 4.96
N SER A 332 16.19 31.56 5.09
CA SER A 332 16.26 30.47 4.13
C SER A 332 15.10 29.50 4.37
N SER A 333 13.95 29.79 3.77
CA SER A 333 12.72 29.02 3.98
C SER A 333 12.58 27.80 3.07
N ARG A 334 13.39 27.68 2.01
CA ARG A 334 13.26 26.63 0.99
C ARG A 334 14.43 25.66 1.11
N ALA A 335 14.11 24.40 1.40
CA ALA A 335 15.08 23.32 1.30
C ALA A 335 15.67 23.24 -0.12
N GLN A 336 16.93 22.82 -0.20
CA GLN A 336 17.64 22.62 -1.45
C GLN A 336 18.11 21.18 -1.54
N VAL A 337 17.93 20.60 -2.73
CA VAL A 337 18.48 19.29 -3.09
C VAL A 337 19.38 19.53 -4.30
N GLN A 338 20.67 19.22 -4.15
CA GLN A 338 21.62 19.27 -5.26
C GLN A 338 21.51 17.97 -6.06
N VAL A 339 21.47 18.09 -7.38
CA VAL A 339 21.32 16.96 -8.30
C VAL A 339 22.46 16.97 -9.30
N LYS A 340 23.14 15.85 -9.45
CA LYS A 340 24.14 15.63 -10.50
C LYS A 340 23.82 14.33 -11.23
N GLU A 341 23.41 14.45 -12.49
CA GLU A 341 23.19 13.28 -13.34
C GLU A 341 24.43 12.94 -14.18
N ALA A 342 24.78 11.66 -14.22
CA ALA A 342 25.84 11.12 -15.07
C ALA A 342 25.65 9.61 -15.30
N GLY A 343 25.75 9.17 -16.57
CA GLY A 343 25.79 7.75 -16.90
C GLY A 343 24.57 6.94 -16.44
N GLY A 344 23.36 7.51 -16.57
CA GLY A 344 22.12 6.85 -16.12
C GLY A 344 21.92 6.86 -14.61
N LYS A 345 22.69 7.64 -13.84
CA LYS A 345 22.54 7.77 -12.39
C LYS A 345 22.35 9.22 -11.99
N ALA A 346 21.62 9.43 -10.89
CA ALA A 346 21.49 10.73 -10.24
C ALA A 346 22.10 10.69 -8.84
N THR A 347 23.15 11.48 -8.60
CA THR A 347 23.66 11.74 -7.25
C THR A 347 22.88 12.91 -6.66
N LEU A 348 22.25 12.68 -5.52
CA LEU A 348 21.47 13.67 -4.77
C LEU A 348 22.18 14.01 -3.47
N ARG A 349 22.21 15.29 -3.10
CA ARG A 349 22.71 15.77 -1.81
C ARG A 349 21.74 16.75 -1.17
N TRP A 350 21.49 16.60 0.13
CA TRP A 350 20.59 17.47 0.89
C TRP A 350 21.11 17.70 2.32
N ASP A 351 20.59 18.72 2.98
CA ASP A 351 20.90 19.00 4.39
C ASP A 351 20.15 18.01 5.29
N ALA A 352 20.82 16.90 5.63
CA ALA A 352 20.27 15.89 6.52
C ALA A 352 20.25 16.31 8.00
N GLU A 353 20.93 17.39 8.39
CA GLU A 353 20.81 17.92 9.77
C GLU A 353 19.52 18.74 9.95
N ALA A 354 19.14 19.49 8.91
CA ALA A 354 17.87 20.22 8.90
C ALA A 354 16.67 19.32 8.60
N THR A 355 16.81 18.44 7.61
CA THR A 355 15.75 17.53 7.13
C THR A 355 16.32 16.12 6.93
N PRO A 356 16.29 15.25 7.95
CA PRO A 356 16.95 13.95 7.90
C PRO A 356 16.43 12.99 6.83
N PHE A 357 15.21 13.24 6.32
CA PHE A 357 14.54 12.36 5.37
C PHE A 357 14.38 13.01 3.99
N LEU A 358 14.64 12.25 2.94
CA LEU A 358 14.39 12.60 1.54
C LEU A 358 13.58 11.51 0.83
N SER A 359 12.43 11.87 0.26
CA SER A 359 11.73 11.04 -0.73
C SER A 359 11.83 11.65 -2.11
N VAL A 360 11.95 10.81 -3.15
CA VAL A 360 12.24 11.24 -4.52
C VAL A 360 11.23 10.64 -5.48
N THR A 361 10.57 11.47 -6.27
CA THR A 361 9.63 11.05 -7.31
C THR A 361 10.02 11.69 -8.64
N TRP A 362 10.06 10.91 -9.71
CA TRP A 362 10.11 11.43 -11.07
C TRP A 362 8.69 11.55 -11.64
N THR A 363 8.42 12.59 -12.42
CA THR A 363 7.16 12.71 -13.15
C THR A 363 7.28 13.49 -14.45
N ASP A 364 6.54 13.07 -15.47
CA ASP A 364 6.34 13.81 -16.72
C ASP A 364 4.99 14.55 -16.78
N GLY A 365 4.25 14.58 -15.67
CA GLY A 365 2.89 15.11 -15.58
C GLY A 365 1.77 14.10 -15.90
N THR A 366 2.09 12.97 -16.53
CA THR A 366 1.14 11.88 -16.84
C THR A 366 1.39 10.64 -15.97
N ARG A 367 2.66 10.38 -15.65
CA ARG A 367 3.11 9.29 -14.80
C ARG A 367 3.93 9.87 -13.66
N ARG A 368 3.80 9.26 -12.49
CA ARG A 368 4.65 9.48 -11.32
C ARG A 368 5.35 8.16 -11.03
N LEU A 369 6.65 8.22 -10.76
CA LEU A 369 7.49 7.10 -10.36
C LEU A 369 8.25 7.48 -9.12
N ASN A 370 7.90 6.92 -7.97
CA ASN A 370 8.69 7.09 -6.77
C ASN A 370 9.97 6.24 -6.89
N LEU A 371 11.11 6.89 -6.73
CA LEU A 371 12.43 6.29 -6.89
C LEU A 371 13.03 5.88 -5.55
N ALA A 372 12.62 6.57 -4.48
CA ALA A 372 13.03 6.29 -3.12
C ALA A 372 12.08 6.97 -2.11
N GLN A 373 11.89 6.32 -0.97
CA GLN A 373 11.16 6.86 0.18
C GLN A 373 12.10 6.98 1.37
N ASP A 374 11.93 8.07 2.12
CA ASP A 374 12.51 8.29 3.45
C ASP A 374 14.02 8.00 3.58
N LEU A 375 14.79 8.32 2.53
CA LEU A 375 16.26 8.21 2.52
C LEU A 375 16.88 9.07 3.61
N GLN A 376 17.95 8.56 4.21
CA GLN A 376 18.73 9.24 5.25
C GLN A 376 20.20 9.38 4.82
N GLY A 377 20.96 10.19 5.56
CA GLY A 377 22.42 10.28 5.41
C GLY A 377 22.93 11.43 4.54
N GLY A 378 22.05 12.21 3.90
CA GLY A 378 22.41 13.46 3.22
C GLY A 378 23.00 13.31 1.81
N GLU A 379 23.31 12.08 1.39
CA GLU A 379 23.76 11.78 0.03
C GLU A 379 23.24 10.41 -0.42
N VAL A 380 22.77 10.32 -1.67
CA VAL A 380 22.38 9.06 -2.29
C VAL A 380 22.70 9.05 -3.78
N MET A 381 22.94 7.87 -4.34
CA MET A 381 23.00 7.67 -5.79
C MET A 381 21.84 6.79 -6.22
N LEU A 382 20.95 7.33 -7.05
CA LEU A 382 19.81 6.62 -7.60
C LEU A 382 20.11 6.13 -9.01
N ASP A 383 19.58 4.96 -9.35
CA ASP A 383 19.52 4.52 -10.73
C ASP A 383 18.38 5.24 -11.45
N THR A 384 18.70 5.84 -12.58
CA THR A 384 17.76 6.61 -13.41
C THR A 384 17.80 6.16 -14.88
N GLN A 385 18.46 5.04 -15.16
CA GLN A 385 18.66 4.53 -16.52
C GLN A 385 17.34 4.16 -17.19
N GLU A 386 16.38 3.64 -16.42
CA GLU A 386 15.06 3.23 -16.91
C GLU A 386 14.03 4.38 -16.91
N LEU A 387 14.41 5.59 -16.49
CA LEU A 387 13.49 6.73 -16.49
C LEU A 387 13.29 7.28 -17.91
N PRO A 388 12.04 7.58 -18.30
CA PRO A 388 11.77 8.26 -19.55
C PRO A 388 12.54 9.59 -19.67
N THR A 389 12.84 9.99 -20.91
CA THR A 389 13.54 11.25 -21.20
C THR A 389 12.71 12.46 -20.78
N GLY A 390 13.35 13.45 -20.15
CA GLY A 390 12.71 14.67 -19.66
C GLY A 390 11.94 14.45 -18.35
N GLY A 391 10.92 15.28 -18.14
CA GLY A 391 10.14 15.32 -16.90
C GLY A 391 10.80 16.19 -15.83
N ARG A 392 10.46 15.91 -14.57
CA ARG A 392 11.04 16.60 -13.42
C ARG A 392 11.18 15.65 -12.24
N PHE A 393 12.15 15.94 -11.39
CA PHE A 393 12.22 15.39 -10.05
C PHE A 393 11.37 16.24 -9.10
N GLU A 394 10.59 15.58 -8.27
CA GLU A 394 9.94 16.11 -7.07
C GLU A 394 10.62 15.49 -5.85
N PHE A 395 11.24 16.34 -5.03
CA PHE A 395 11.90 15.99 -3.80
C PHE A 395 11.01 16.39 -2.63
N ILE A 396 10.78 15.46 -1.70
CA ILE A 396 10.11 15.74 -0.43
C ILE A 396 11.17 15.60 0.64
N VAL A 397 11.57 16.73 1.22
CA VAL A 397 12.43 16.72 2.42
C VAL A 397 11.56 16.81 3.66
N SER A 398 11.95 16.10 4.71
CA SER A 398 11.18 16.06 5.96
C SER A 398 12.09 16.05 7.18
N ASP A 399 11.68 16.78 8.21
CA ASP A 399 12.29 16.70 9.55
C ASP A 399 11.66 15.61 10.44
N GLY A 400 10.73 14.84 9.87
CA GLY A 400 9.90 13.86 10.55
C GLY A 400 8.45 14.32 10.69
N LEU A 401 8.20 15.61 10.93
CA LEU A 401 6.83 16.16 11.03
C LEU A 401 6.52 17.23 9.99
N ASN A 402 7.50 18.06 9.65
CA ASN A 402 7.36 19.15 8.71
C ASN A 402 8.03 18.74 7.41
N ALA A 403 7.27 18.83 6.31
CA ALA A 403 7.71 18.44 4.99
C ALA A 403 7.68 19.62 4.03
N GLN A 404 8.68 19.68 3.16
CA GLN A 404 8.71 20.60 2.03
C GLN A 404 8.89 19.83 0.73
N ARG A 405 8.17 20.27 -0.30
CA ARG A 405 8.32 19.74 -1.66
C ARG A 405 9.10 20.73 -2.52
N VAL A 406 10.11 20.23 -3.20
CA VAL A 406 11.00 20.97 -4.10
C VAL A 406 10.97 20.28 -5.45
N GLU A 407 10.87 21.04 -6.53
CA GLU A 407 10.85 20.48 -7.90
C GLU A 407 12.06 20.96 -8.69
N LEU A 408 12.61 20.08 -9.52
CA LEU A 408 13.71 20.37 -10.43
C LEU A 408 13.45 19.70 -11.79
N SER A 409 13.49 20.48 -12.87
CA SER A 409 13.39 19.93 -14.23
C SER A 409 14.58 19.02 -14.53
N ARG A 410 14.32 17.93 -15.25
CA ARG A 410 15.32 16.96 -15.67
C ARG A 410 15.77 17.22 -17.11
#